data_AF-A0A2E3FLM6-F1
#
_entry.id   AF-A0A2E3FLM6-F1
#
_cell.length_a   1.000
_cell.length_b   1.000
_cell.length_c   1.000
_cell.angle_alpha   90.00
_cell.angle_beta   90.00
_cell.angle_gamma   90.00
#
_symmetry.space_group_name_H-M   'P 1'
#
loop_
_entity.id
_entity.type
_entity.pdbx_description
1 polymer ?
#
loop_
_entity_poly.entity_id
_entity_poly.type
_entity_poly.pdbx_seq_one_letter_code
_entity_poly.pdbx_strand_id
1 'polypeptide(L)'
;MKALVHADSGTVTDIVADDATFDVHSDYVWKDMISDYVEGTDQPPDYSYDDSTDTITRKETPTETYDVKRRWAYNIVTEQLDQLWHDIDDGKFGADAKTGVWYNGVKSTKDAYPKT
;
A
#
# COMPACT_ATOMS: atom_id res chain seq x y z
N MET A 1 3.92 -20.47 17.30
CA MET A 1 4.50 -19.11 17.21
C MET A 1 3.71 -18.22 18.14
N LYS A 2 4.40 -17.32 18.85
CA LYS A 2 3.77 -16.30 19.68
C LYS A 2 4.05 -14.92 19.13
N ALA A 3 3.07 -14.05 19.25
CA ALA A 3 3.15 -12.65 18.88
C ALA A 3 3.22 -11.78 20.14
N LEU A 4 4.15 -10.83 20.14
CA LEU A 4 4.23 -9.80 21.16
C LEU A 4 3.28 -8.67 20.77
N VAL A 5 2.24 -8.46 21.58
CA VAL A 5 1.22 -7.45 21.31
C VAL A 5 1.23 -6.40 22.40
N HIS A 6 1.04 -5.14 22.03
CA HIS A 6 0.76 -4.08 22.99
C HIS A 6 -0.72 -4.11 23.33
N ALA A 7 -1.07 -4.34 24.59
CA ALA A 7 -2.45 -4.58 25.04
C ALA A 7 -3.40 -3.42 24.69
N ASP A 8 -3.00 -2.17 24.99
CA ASP A 8 -3.89 -1.02 24.76
C ASP A 8 -4.01 -0.59 23.29
N SER A 9 -2.92 -0.69 22.52
CA SER A 9 -2.88 -0.20 21.13
C SER A 9 -3.23 -1.26 20.10
N GLY A 10 -3.26 -2.53 20.48
CA GLY A 10 -3.48 -3.65 19.55
C GLY A 10 -2.33 -3.87 18.56
N THR A 11 -1.18 -3.21 18.76
CA THR A 11 -0.05 -3.30 17.83
C THR A 11 0.71 -4.59 18.04
N VAL A 12 0.86 -5.40 16.99
CA VAL A 12 1.75 -6.56 16.96
C VAL A 12 3.17 -6.06 16.66
N THR A 13 4.09 -6.34 17.58
CA THR A 13 5.47 -5.79 17.56
C THR A 13 6.52 -6.81 17.19
N ASP A 14 6.30 -8.08 17.54
CA ASP A 14 7.22 -9.17 17.22
C ASP A 14 6.46 -10.49 17.07
N ILE A 15 7.03 -11.43 16.33
CA ILE A 15 6.50 -12.79 16.16
C ILE A 15 7.69 -13.76 16.26
N VAL A 16 7.67 -14.61 17.29
CA VAL A 16 8.77 -15.51 17.62
C VAL A 16 8.29 -16.94 17.85
N ALA A 17 9.23 -17.88 17.89
CA ALA A 17 8.96 -19.25 18.31
C ALA A 17 8.47 -19.28 19.77
N ASP A 18 7.68 -20.29 20.14
CA ASP A 18 7.02 -20.33 21.45
C ASP A 18 8.01 -20.36 22.63
N ASP A 19 9.18 -20.95 22.40
CA ASP A 19 10.29 -21.08 23.34
C ASP A 19 11.21 -19.85 23.39
N ALA A 20 11.04 -18.90 22.46
CA ALA A 20 11.82 -17.66 22.39
C ALA A 20 11.14 -16.48 23.10
N THR A 21 10.10 -16.75 23.91
CA THR A 21 9.39 -15.73 24.68
C THR A 21 10.17 -15.30 25.92
N PHE A 22 9.92 -14.08 26.40
CA PHE A 22 10.62 -13.49 27.54
C PHE A 22 9.70 -12.59 28.36
N ASP A 23 10.14 -12.18 29.56
CA ASP A 23 9.39 -11.28 30.43
C ASP A 23 9.28 -9.88 29.82
N VAL A 24 8.05 -9.38 29.70
CA VAL A 24 7.75 -8.11 29.04
C VAL A 24 7.14 -7.11 30.03
N HIS A 25 7.15 -5.83 29.67
CA HIS A 25 6.47 -4.80 30.46
C HIS A 25 4.96 -5.07 30.55
N SER A 26 4.28 -4.52 31.57
CA SER A 26 2.84 -4.74 31.79
C SER A 26 1.95 -4.39 30.61
N ASP A 27 2.44 -3.52 29.72
CA ASP A 27 1.69 -3.02 28.57
C ASP A 27 1.76 -3.98 27.37
N TYR A 28 2.63 -5.00 27.47
CA TYR A 28 2.83 -5.99 26.43
C TYR A 28 2.43 -7.38 26.92
N VAL A 29 1.87 -8.17 26.02
CA VAL A 29 1.42 -9.54 26.30
C VAL A 29 1.83 -10.44 25.15
N TRP A 30 2.23 -11.67 25.48
CA TRP A 30 2.41 -12.72 24.49
C TRP A 30 1.09 -13.40 24.17
N LYS A 31 0.71 -13.42 22.90
CA LYS A 31 -0.51 -14.07 22.41
C LYS A 31 -0.17 -15.14 21.38
N ASP A 32 -1.01 -16.15 21.27
CA ASP A 32 -0.84 -17.20 20.26
C ASP A 32 -1.10 -16.64 18.86
N MET A 33 -0.22 -16.97 17.92
CA MET A 33 -0.36 -16.51 16.55
C MET A 33 -1.44 -17.31 15.82
N ILE A 34 -2.08 -16.68 14.84
CA ILE A 34 -3.02 -17.34 13.94
C ILE A 34 -2.34 -18.44 13.11
N SER A 35 -3.09 -19.48 12.78
CA SER A 35 -2.56 -20.69 12.12
C SER A 35 -2.12 -20.49 10.67
N ASP A 36 -2.59 -19.44 10.01
CA ASP A 36 -2.25 -19.05 8.64
C ASP A 36 -1.03 -18.11 8.57
N TYR A 37 -0.33 -17.89 9.69
CA TYR A 37 0.96 -17.21 9.69
C TYR A 37 2.01 -18.01 8.91
N VAL A 38 2.71 -17.33 8.02
CA VAL A 38 3.78 -17.89 7.21
C VAL A 38 5.10 -17.16 7.52
N GLU A 39 6.02 -17.89 8.15
CA GLU A 39 7.34 -17.39 8.52
C GLU A 39 8.16 -16.98 7.28
N GLY A 40 8.82 -15.82 7.37
CA GLY A 40 9.64 -15.27 6.30
C GLY A 40 8.87 -14.52 5.21
N THR A 41 7.54 -14.65 5.15
CA THR A 41 6.68 -13.84 4.27
C THR A 41 5.87 -12.81 5.04
N ASP A 42 5.24 -13.23 6.13
CA ASP A 42 4.40 -12.36 6.94
C ASP A 42 5.26 -11.56 7.93
N GLN A 43 4.87 -10.32 8.21
CA GLN A 43 5.58 -9.42 9.13
C GLN A 43 4.65 -8.96 10.26
N PRO A 44 5.19 -8.62 11.45
CA PRO A 44 4.37 -8.11 12.56
C PRO A 44 3.39 -6.97 12.19
N PRO A 45 3.77 -5.97 11.36
CA PRO A 45 2.88 -4.88 10.99
C PRO A 45 1.63 -5.32 10.22
N ASP A 46 1.65 -6.49 9.58
CA ASP A 46 0.53 -7.06 8.81
C ASP A 46 -0.61 -7.53 9.71
N TYR A 47 -0.43 -7.50 11.03
CA TYR A 47 -1.41 -7.99 11.99
C TYR A 47 -1.83 -6.92 13.00
N SER A 48 -3.03 -7.10 13.54
CA SER A 48 -3.58 -6.31 14.63
C SER A 48 -4.15 -7.25 15.69
N TYR A 49 -3.94 -6.91 16.95
CA TYR A 49 -4.58 -7.55 18.10
C TYR A 49 -5.83 -6.78 18.50
N ASP A 50 -6.92 -7.50 18.76
CA ASP A 50 -8.16 -6.98 19.32
C ASP A 50 -8.31 -7.50 20.76
N ASP A 51 -8.19 -6.60 21.73
CA ASP A 51 -8.27 -6.92 23.16
C ASP A 51 -9.66 -7.37 23.61
N SER A 52 -10.71 -6.94 22.89
CA SER A 52 -12.09 -7.30 23.25
C SER A 52 -12.43 -8.75 22.91
N THR A 53 -11.83 -9.27 21.84
CA THR A 53 -12.03 -10.64 21.38
C THR A 53 -10.88 -11.57 21.75
N ASP A 54 -9.77 -11.01 22.26
CA ASP A 54 -8.52 -11.71 22.49
C ASP A 54 -8.01 -12.44 21.23
N THR A 55 -8.07 -11.77 20.08
CA THR A 55 -7.67 -12.37 18.79
C THR A 55 -6.71 -11.49 18.00
N ILE A 56 -5.78 -12.15 17.30
CA ILE A 56 -4.94 -11.51 16.29
C ILE A 56 -5.61 -11.70 14.93
N THR A 57 -5.67 -10.64 14.14
CA THR A 57 -6.22 -10.66 12.78
C THR A 57 -5.23 -10.06 11.80
N ARG A 58 -5.23 -10.56 10.56
CA ARG A 58 -4.47 -9.96 9.47
C ARG A 58 -5.14 -8.63 9.09
N LYS A 59 -4.37 -7.56 9.05
CA LYS A 59 -4.84 -6.26 8.58
C LYS A 59 -5.14 -6.37 7.09
N GLU A 60 -6.31 -5.88 6.72
CA GLU A 60 -6.65 -5.68 5.31
C GLU A 60 -5.73 -4.61 4.73
N THR A 61 -4.93 -4.97 3.74
CA THR A 61 -4.16 -3.98 2.98
C THR A 61 -5.16 -3.07 2.29
N PRO A 62 -5.17 -1.74 2.56
CA PRO A 62 -6.10 -0.86 1.90
C PRO A 62 -5.88 -0.97 0.40
N THR A 63 -6.94 -1.32 -0.34
CA THR A 63 -6.85 -1.34 -1.79
C THR A 63 -6.62 0.10 -2.24
N GLU A 64 -5.49 0.35 -2.90
CA GLU A 64 -5.19 1.68 -3.41
C GLU A 64 -6.30 2.15 -4.37
N THR A 65 -6.85 3.33 -4.07
CA THR A 65 -7.84 3.99 -4.89
C THR A 65 -7.24 4.40 -6.25
N TYR A 66 -8.10 4.58 -7.27
CA TYR A 66 -7.62 4.89 -8.62
C TYR A 66 -6.78 6.18 -8.68
N ASP A 67 -7.05 7.16 -7.81
CA ASP A 67 -6.33 8.43 -7.78
C ASP A 67 -4.90 8.26 -7.24
N VAL A 68 -4.69 7.37 -6.27
CA VAL A 68 -3.35 7.02 -5.76
C VAL A 68 -2.56 6.33 -6.87
N LYS A 69 -3.14 5.33 -7.52
CA LYS A 69 -2.49 4.61 -8.63
C LYS A 69 -2.08 5.54 -9.77
N ARG A 70 -2.98 6.46 -10.18
CA ARG A 70 -2.68 7.45 -11.23
C ARG A 70 -1.56 8.40 -10.83
N ARG A 71 -1.53 8.85 -9.58
CA ARG A 71 -0.51 9.77 -9.07
C ARG A 71 0.90 9.21 -9.24
N TRP A 72 1.06 7.91 -9.00
CA TRP A 72 2.34 7.20 -9.15
C TRP A 72 2.65 6.80 -10.59
N ALA A 73 1.63 6.62 -11.43
CA ALA A 73 1.79 6.20 -12.81
C ALA A 73 1.91 7.35 -13.83
N TYR A 74 1.64 8.58 -13.43
CA TYR A 74 1.92 9.74 -14.27
C TYR A 74 3.42 9.99 -14.35
N ASN A 75 3.90 10.37 -15.54
CA ASN A 75 5.24 10.92 -15.71
C ASN A 75 5.43 12.15 -14.80
N ILE A 76 6.68 12.49 -14.51
CA ILE A 76 6.98 13.70 -13.74
C ILE A 76 6.48 14.95 -14.48
N VAL A 77 6.11 15.98 -13.73
CA VAL A 77 5.50 17.21 -14.28
C VAL A 77 6.37 17.86 -15.35
N THR A 78 7.69 17.85 -15.19
CA THR A 78 8.63 18.42 -16.17
C THR A 78 8.54 17.73 -17.52
N GLU A 79 8.49 16.40 -17.54
CA GLU A 79 8.31 15.63 -18.79
C GLU A 79 6.94 15.86 -19.40
N GLN A 80 5.89 15.97 -18.58
CA GLN A 80 4.56 16.28 -19.09
C GLN A 80 4.50 17.65 -19.77
N LEU A 81 5.14 18.66 -19.17
CA LEU A 81 5.20 20.00 -19.75
C LEU A 81 6.06 20.05 -21.01
N ASP A 82 7.15 19.29 -21.07
CA ASP A 82 8.00 19.14 -22.25
C ASP A 82 7.27 18.47 -23.41
N GLN A 83 6.57 17.36 -23.15
CA GLN A 83 5.71 16.69 -24.14
C GLN A 83 4.61 17.62 -24.65
N LEU A 84 4.00 18.40 -23.76
CA LEU A 84 2.99 19.38 -24.14
C LEU A 84 3.59 20.47 -25.03
N TRP A 85 4.77 20.97 -24.69
CA TRP A 85 5.47 21.95 -25.53
C TRP A 85 5.77 21.40 -26.93
N HIS A 86 6.27 20.16 -27.01
CA HIS A 86 6.54 19.51 -28.30
C HIS A 86 5.28 19.28 -29.13
N ASP A 87 4.18 18.84 -28.52
CA ASP A 87 2.92 18.67 -29.24
C ASP A 87 2.39 20.02 -29.78
N ILE A 88 2.61 21.11 -29.04
CA ILE A 88 2.29 22.49 -29.45
C ILE A 88 3.20 22.92 -30.62
N ASP A 89 4.51 22.72 -30.52
CA ASP A 89 5.49 23.08 -31.56
C ASP A 89 5.25 22.29 -32.86
N ASP A 90 4.86 21.01 -32.74
CA ASP A 90 4.46 20.14 -33.85
C ASP A 90 3.11 20.50 -34.48
N GLY A 91 2.38 21.49 -33.94
CA GLY A 91 1.07 21.90 -34.45
C GLY A 91 -0.08 20.96 -34.07
N LYS A 92 0.08 20.07 -33.10
CA LYS A 92 -0.95 19.10 -32.66
C LYS A 92 -1.99 19.76 -31.75
N PHE A 93 -2.76 20.68 -32.31
CA PHE A 93 -3.83 21.38 -31.60
C PHE A 93 -5.22 20.95 -32.09
N GLY A 94 -6.26 21.27 -31.31
CA GLY A 94 -7.64 21.06 -31.70
C GLY A 94 -7.96 19.59 -31.96
N ALA A 95 -8.29 19.23 -33.20
CA ALA A 95 -8.60 17.86 -33.60
C ALA A 95 -7.37 16.94 -33.47
N ASP A 96 -6.18 17.47 -33.77
CA ASP A 96 -4.93 16.70 -33.79
C ASP A 96 -4.33 16.52 -32.40
N ALA A 97 -4.84 17.22 -31.38
CA ALA A 97 -4.39 17.09 -29.98
C ALA A 97 -4.48 15.65 -29.45
N LYS A 98 -5.43 14.84 -29.96
CA LYS A 98 -5.56 13.43 -29.59
C LYS A 98 -4.44 12.53 -30.13
N THR A 99 -3.67 13.03 -31.10
CA THR A 99 -2.49 12.34 -31.66
C THR A 99 -1.22 12.70 -30.90
N GLY A 100 -1.26 13.73 -30.03
CA GLY A 100 -0.14 14.19 -29.24
C GLY A 100 0.39 13.16 -28.25
N VAL A 101 1.69 13.22 -28.00
CA VAL A 101 2.39 12.34 -27.05
C VAL A 101 1.85 12.55 -25.64
N TRP A 102 1.64 13.82 -25.24
CA TRP A 102 1.13 14.16 -23.92
C TRP A 102 -0.27 13.59 -23.69
N TYR A 103 -1.18 13.78 -24.65
CA TYR A 103 -2.54 13.27 -24.56
C TYR A 103 -2.56 11.74 -24.43
N ASN A 104 -1.78 11.05 -25.27
CA ASN A 104 -1.71 9.59 -25.27
C ASN A 104 -1.10 9.03 -23.98
N GLY A 105 -0.08 9.68 -23.42
CA GLY A 105 0.49 9.32 -22.12
C GLY A 105 -0.55 9.42 -21.01
N VAL A 106 -1.22 10.57 -20.89
CA VAL A 106 -2.27 10.78 -19.88
C VAL A 106 -3.44 9.80 -20.08
N LYS A 107 -3.82 9.54 -21.33
CA LYS A 107 -4.87 8.57 -21.67
C LYS A 107 -4.48 7.16 -21.24
N SER A 108 -3.26 6.72 -21.53
CA SER A 108 -2.76 5.39 -21.13
C SER A 108 -2.85 5.19 -19.62
N THR A 109 -2.42 6.16 -18.81
CA THR A 109 -2.56 6.10 -17.34
C THR A 109 -4.03 6.01 -16.89
N LYS A 110 -4.92 6.76 -17.54
CA LYS A 110 -6.36 6.76 -17.20
C LYS A 110 -7.06 5.46 -17.61
N ASP A 111 -6.65 4.88 -18.74
CA ASP A 111 -7.16 3.60 -19.25
C ASP A 111 -6.66 2.43 -18.37
N ALA A 112 -5.41 2.50 -17.90
CA ALA A 112 -4.84 1.50 -16.97
C ALA A 112 -5.49 1.54 -15.57
N TYR A 113 -5.89 2.73 -15.11
CA TYR A 113 -6.53 2.94 -13.82
C TYR A 113 -7.84 3.70 -13.98
N PRO A 114 -8.93 3.06 -14.46
CA PRO A 114 -10.21 3.72 -14.68
C PRO A 114 -10.80 4.24 -13.37
N LYS A 115 -11.68 5.25 -13.47
CA LYS A 115 -12.47 5.69 -12.31
C LYS A 115 -13.45 4.56 -11.96
N THR A 116 -13.22 3.91 -10.83
CA THR A 116 -14.18 3.01 -10.18
C THR A 116 -15.16 3.80 -9.35
#